data_AF-A0AAD5L211-F1
#
_entry.id   AF-A0AAD5L211-F1
#
_cell.length_a   1.000
_cell.length_b   1.000
_cell.length_c   1.000
_cell.angle_alpha   90.00
_cell.angle_beta   90.00
_cell.angle_gamma   90.00
#
_symmetry.space_group_name_H-M   'P 1'
#
loop_
_entity.id
_entity.type
_entity.pdbx_description
1 polymer ?
#
loop_
_entity_poly.entity_id
_entity_poly.type
_entity_poly.pdbx_seq_one_letter_code
_entity_poly.pdbx_strand_id
1 'polypeptide(L)'
;MAAVNDTFLYNTLITVLQGQGKQVMAVASTGIASTLLLDGTTYHSQFKIYPPITETTRSKIEETSYNAQLIRNASLIISDEATMKTNHALDAINHLFQTVMKNRVDPYGGKVLLLGEVLRGRYN
;
A
#
# COMPACT_ATOMS: atom_id res chain seq x y z
N MET A 1 -0.25 -21.97 6.17
CA MET A 1 -0.63 -21.46 7.50
C MET A 1 -0.04 -20.09 7.84
N ALA A 2 1.10 -19.65 7.27
CA ALA A 2 1.64 -18.30 7.52
C ALA A 2 0.73 -17.15 7.00
N ALA A 3 0.25 -17.23 5.75
CA ALA A 3 -0.58 -16.18 5.14
C ALA A 3 -1.90 -15.89 5.89
N VAL A 4 -2.49 -16.91 6.53
CA VAL A 4 -3.73 -16.74 7.31
C VAL A 4 -3.48 -15.91 8.57
N ASN A 5 -2.30 -16.04 9.19
CA ASN A 5 -1.94 -15.29 10.39
C ASN A 5 -1.63 -13.82 10.06
N ASP A 6 -0.97 -13.56 8.94
CA ASP A 6 -0.64 -12.19 8.50
C ASP A 6 -1.91 -11.43 8.10
N THR A 7 -2.78 -12.03 7.28
CA THR A 7 -4.08 -11.43 6.95
C THR A 7 -4.92 -11.18 8.21
N PHE A 8 -4.96 -12.10 9.17
CA PHE A 8 -5.67 -11.90 10.44
C PHE A 8 -5.10 -10.70 11.23
N LEU A 9 -3.77 -10.57 11.28
CA LEU A 9 -3.09 -9.45 11.93
C LEU A 9 -3.44 -8.12 11.24
N TYR A 10 -3.37 -8.06 9.91
CA TYR A 10 -3.72 -6.86 9.15
C TYR A 10 -5.18 -6.47 9.37
N ASN A 11 -6.12 -7.41 9.30
CA ASN A 11 -7.54 -7.15 9.53
C ASN A 11 -7.83 -6.71 10.97
N THR A 12 -7.09 -7.25 11.94
CA THR A 12 -7.16 -6.80 13.34
C THR A 12 -6.68 -5.35 13.48
N LEU A 13 -5.54 -4.99 12.88
CA LEU A 13 -5.02 -3.62 12.88
C LEU A 13 -5.97 -2.65 12.19
N ILE A 14 -6.51 -3.01 11.02
CA ILE A 14 -7.50 -2.23 10.29
C ILE A 14 -8.69 -1.95 11.19
N THR A 15 -9.28 -3.00 11.77
CA THR A 15 -10.47 -2.89 12.64
C THR A 15 -10.23 -2.01 13.86
N VAL A 16 -9.11 -2.20 14.56
CA VAL A 16 -8.77 -1.43 15.77
C VAL A 16 -8.57 0.05 15.44
N LEU A 17 -7.86 0.36 14.36
CA LEU A 17 -7.59 1.75 13.96
C LEU A 17 -8.86 2.44 13.42
N GLN A 18 -9.67 1.73 12.63
CA GLN A 18 -10.97 2.24 12.19
C GLN A 18 -11.92 2.50 13.37
N GLY A 19 -11.91 1.63 14.38
CA GLY A 19 -12.64 1.84 15.65
C GLY A 19 -12.19 3.07 16.44
N GLN A 20 -10.97 3.56 16.20
CA GLN A 20 -10.44 4.83 16.73
C GLN A 20 -10.73 6.03 15.82
N GLY A 21 -11.50 5.87 14.74
CA GLY A 21 -11.78 6.92 13.76
C GLY A 21 -10.61 7.21 12.81
N LYS A 22 -9.57 6.37 12.78
CA LYS A 22 -8.44 6.53 11.85
C LYS A 22 -8.76 5.88 10.52
N GLN A 23 -8.36 6.53 9.42
CA GLN A 23 -8.49 5.95 8.09
C GLN A 23 -7.29 5.04 7.81
N VAL A 24 -7.57 3.80 7.40
CA VAL A 24 -6.57 2.82 7.00
C VAL A 24 -6.83 2.42 5.56
N MET A 25 -5.77 2.31 4.76
CA MET A 25 -5.85 1.79 3.40
C MET A 25 -5.20 0.42 3.35
N ALA A 26 -5.89 -0.58 2.82
CA ALA A 26 -5.36 -1.91 2.61
C ALA A 26 -5.23 -2.20 1.11
N VAL A 27 -4.03 -2.50 0.64
CA VAL A 27 -3.74 -2.79 -0.76
C VAL A 27 -3.09 -4.15 -0.94
N ALA A 28 -3.33 -4.80 -2.06
CA ALA A 28 -2.68 -6.06 -2.42
C ALA A 28 -2.28 -6.12 -3.90
N SER A 29 -1.44 -7.10 -4.26
CA SER A 29 -0.97 -7.34 -5.64
C SER A 29 -2.10 -7.79 -6.58
N THR A 30 -2.94 -8.70 -6.09
CA THR A 30 -3.98 -9.37 -6.87
C THR A 30 -5.36 -9.12 -6.28
N GLY A 31 -6.39 -9.26 -7.12
CA GLY A 31 -7.78 -9.14 -6.69
C GLY A 31 -8.15 -10.17 -5.62
N ILE A 32 -7.63 -11.40 -5.72
CA ILE A 32 -7.87 -12.46 -4.74
C ILE A 32 -7.25 -12.08 -3.39
N ALA A 33 -5.98 -11.65 -3.39
CA ALA A 33 -5.33 -11.21 -2.16
C ALA A 33 -6.04 -10.00 -1.52
N SER A 34 -6.52 -9.04 -2.32
CA SER A 34 -7.25 -7.89 -1.76
C SER A 34 -8.57 -8.29 -1.10
N THR A 35 -9.25 -9.35 -1.55
CA THR A 35 -10.49 -9.81 -0.90
C THR A 35 -10.28 -10.39 0.50
N LEU A 36 -9.04 -10.75 0.85
CA LEU A 36 -8.70 -11.24 2.18
C LEU A 36 -8.52 -10.09 3.18
N LEU A 37 -8.26 -8.88 2.71
CA LEU A 37 -8.13 -7.69 3.54
C LEU A 37 -9.48 -6.96 3.67
N LEU A 38 -9.76 -6.47 4.88
CA LEU A 38 -10.88 -5.56 5.10
C LEU A 38 -10.70 -4.28 4.28
N ASP A 39 -11.74 -3.91 3.54
CA ASP A 39 -11.73 -2.80 2.57
C ASP A 39 -10.55 -2.85 1.57
N GLY A 40 -10.04 -4.07 1.33
CA GLY A 40 -8.87 -4.28 0.49
C GLY A 40 -9.12 -3.93 -0.97
N THR A 41 -8.14 -3.25 -1.57
CA THR A 41 -8.12 -2.97 -3.01
C THR A 41 -6.83 -3.46 -3.64
N THR A 42 -6.76 -3.52 -4.97
CA THR A 42 -5.50 -3.81 -5.65
C THR A 42 -4.64 -2.54 -5.74
N TYR A 43 -3.31 -2.66 -5.69
CA TYR A 43 -2.43 -1.51 -5.89
C TYR A 43 -2.66 -0.85 -7.27
N HIS A 44 -3.00 -1.65 -8.29
CA HIS A 44 -3.33 -1.18 -9.62
C HIS A 44 -4.52 -0.21 -9.61
N SER A 45 -5.61 -0.57 -8.94
CA SER A 45 -6.80 0.27 -8.84
C SER A 45 -6.60 1.44 -7.87
N GLN A 46 -5.95 1.18 -6.73
CA GLN A 46 -5.78 2.16 -5.66
C GLN A 46 -4.79 3.27 -6.05
N PHE A 47 -3.65 2.89 -6.62
CA PHE A 47 -2.56 3.81 -6.95
C PHE A 47 -2.44 4.12 -8.44
N LYS A 48 -3.24 3.49 -9.32
CA LYS A 48 -3.17 3.69 -10.79
C LYS A 48 -1.75 3.51 -11.34
N ILE A 49 -1.02 2.54 -10.79
CA ILE A 49 0.30 2.10 -11.26
C ILE A 49 0.09 0.79 -12.02
N TYR A 50 0.41 0.76 -13.30
CA TYR A 50 0.13 -0.37 -14.18
C TYR A 50 1.43 -1.02 -14.69
N PRO A 51 1.44 -2.33 -14.99
CA PRO A 51 2.57 -2.98 -15.64
C PRO A 51 2.66 -2.53 -17.12
N PRO A 52 3.85 -2.61 -17.74
CA PRO A 52 5.14 -2.99 -17.14
C PRO A 52 5.67 -1.90 -16.20
N ILE A 53 6.18 -2.29 -15.03
CA ILE A 53 6.76 -1.37 -14.05
C ILE A 53 8.27 -1.26 -14.29
N THR A 54 8.71 -0.04 -14.57
CA THR A 54 10.11 0.35 -14.83
C THR A 54 10.49 1.51 -13.90
N GLU A 55 11.76 1.90 -13.91
CA GLU A 55 12.28 3.06 -13.15
C GLU A 55 11.57 4.39 -13.46
N THR A 56 10.98 4.53 -14.66
CA THR A 56 10.26 5.73 -15.09
C THR A 56 8.75 5.64 -14.83
N THR A 57 8.25 4.51 -14.34
CA THR A 57 6.82 4.35 -14.01
C THR A 57 6.43 5.35 -12.92
N ARG A 58 5.31 6.05 -13.16
CA ARG A 58 4.69 6.98 -12.21
C ARG A 58 3.20 6.71 -12.15
N SER A 59 2.60 7.00 -11.00
CA SER A 59 1.14 6.96 -10.85
C SER A 59 0.45 8.03 -11.69
N LYS A 60 -0.73 7.71 -12.20
CA LYS A 60 -1.64 8.65 -12.90
C LYS A 60 -2.67 9.30 -11.96
N ILE A 61 -2.46 9.24 -10.65
CA ILE A 61 -3.34 9.91 -9.69
C ILE A 61 -3.12 11.41 -9.76
N GLU A 62 -4.20 12.14 -10.01
CA GLU A 62 -4.23 13.59 -9.91
C GLU A 62 -4.30 14.02 -8.44
N GLU A 63 -3.62 15.11 -8.09
CA GLU A 63 -3.56 15.60 -6.71
C GLU A 63 -4.93 15.93 -6.11
N THR A 64 -5.90 16.34 -6.93
CA THR A 64 -7.26 16.70 -6.48
C THR A 64 -8.23 15.51 -6.51
N SER A 65 -7.78 14.34 -6.95
CA SER A 65 -8.65 13.17 -7.05
C SER A 65 -9.01 12.57 -5.69
N TYR A 66 -10.10 11.80 -5.67
CA TYR A 66 -10.53 11.06 -4.49
C TYR A 66 -9.44 10.12 -3.93
N ASN A 67 -8.69 9.42 -4.80
CA ASN A 67 -7.60 8.55 -4.35
C ASN A 67 -6.47 9.34 -3.68
N ALA A 68 -6.17 10.56 -4.15
CA ALA A 68 -5.22 11.44 -3.47
C ALA A 68 -5.73 11.88 -2.10
N GLN A 69 -7.03 12.17 -1.97
CA GLN A 69 -7.66 12.45 -0.67
C GLN A 69 -7.54 11.26 0.30
N LEU A 70 -7.80 10.04 -0.19
CA LEU A 70 -7.64 8.82 0.62
C LEU A 70 -6.21 8.68 1.12
N ILE A 71 -5.21 8.84 0.25
CA ILE A 71 -3.79 8.80 0.65
C ILE A 71 -3.51 9.87 1.70
N ARG A 72 -3.96 11.12 1.50
CA ARG A 72 -3.74 12.22 2.46
C ARG A 72 -4.32 11.94 3.83
N ASN A 73 -5.50 11.34 3.91
CA ASN A 73 -6.15 11.12 5.18
C ASN A 73 -5.75 9.79 5.84
N ALA A 74 -5.20 8.85 5.08
CA ALA A 74 -4.76 7.56 5.62
C ALA A 74 -3.69 7.75 6.70
N SER A 75 -3.98 7.21 7.89
CA SER A 75 -3.05 7.15 9.02
C SER A 75 -2.11 5.96 8.92
N LEU A 76 -2.56 4.89 8.24
CA LEU A 76 -1.77 3.70 7.94
C LEU A 76 -2.14 3.19 6.55
N ILE A 77 -1.13 2.79 5.79
CA ILE A 77 -1.29 2.10 4.50
C ILE A 77 -0.65 0.72 4.67
N ILE A 78 -1.44 -0.33 4.46
CA ILE A 78 -1.00 -1.73 4.54
C ILE A 78 -0.93 -2.27 3.14
N SER A 79 0.19 -2.90 2.79
CA SER A 79 0.34 -3.65 1.54
C SER A 79 0.54 -5.13 1.85
N ASP A 80 -0.51 -5.94 1.65
CA ASP A 80 -0.41 -7.41 1.72
C ASP A 80 0.14 -7.96 0.40
N GLU A 81 0.78 -9.12 0.50
CA GLU A 81 1.76 -9.68 -0.42
C GLU A 81 3.04 -8.84 -0.60
N ALA A 82 4.09 -9.54 -1.01
CA ALA A 82 5.34 -9.01 -1.57
C ALA A 82 5.10 -8.24 -2.90
N THR A 83 3.98 -7.52 -3.02
CA THR A 83 3.47 -6.64 -4.09
C THR A 83 4.49 -5.60 -4.59
N MET A 84 5.64 -5.56 -3.94
CA MET A 84 6.76 -4.67 -4.12
C MET A 84 8.08 -5.40 -4.38
N LYS A 85 8.05 -6.62 -4.99
CA LYS A 85 9.30 -7.36 -5.32
C LYS A 85 10.26 -6.58 -6.21
N THR A 86 9.79 -5.52 -6.88
CA THR A 86 10.63 -4.62 -7.65
C THR A 86 10.78 -3.29 -6.92
N ASN A 87 12.02 -2.85 -6.74
CA ASN A 87 12.34 -1.52 -6.20
C ASN A 87 11.58 -0.42 -6.96
N HIS A 88 11.35 -0.60 -8.26
CA HIS A 88 10.59 0.34 -9.09
C HIS A 88 9.13 0.55 -8.65
N ALA A 89 8.45 -0.48 -8.15
CA ALA A 89 7.08 -0.31 -7.64
C ALA A 89 7.08 0.51 -6.34
N LEU A 90 8.05 0.25 -5.44
CA LEU A 90 8.30 1.05 -4.24
C LEU A 90 8.63 2.49 -4.60
N ASP A 91 9.50 2.73 -5.57
CA ASP A 91 9.89 4.06 -6.03
C ASP A 91 8.70 4.83 -6.59
N ALA A 92 7.86 4.18 -7.40
CA ALA A 92 6.65 4.78 -7.95
C ALA A 92 5.64 5.16 -6.86
N ILE A 93 5.48 4.32 -5.82
CA ILE A 93 4.61 4.58 -4.67
C ILE A 93 5.18 5.70 -3.79
N ASN A 94 6.49 5.66 -3.51
CA ASN A 94 7.18 6.72 -2.80
C ASN A 94 7.00 8.07 -3.50
N HIS A 95 7.27 8.14 -4.81
CA HIS A 95 7.07 9.35 -5.59
C HIS A 95 5.61 9.82 -5.57
N LEU A 96 4.64 8.91 -5.70
CA LEU A 96 3.21 9.23 -5.62
C LEU A 96 2.88 9.89 -4.27
N PHE A 97 3.28 9.28 -3.15
CA PHE A 97 2.94 9.81 -1.83
C PHE A 97 3.64 11.14 -1.56
N GLN A 98 4.92 11.27 -1.93
CA GLN A 98 5.64 12.53 -1.84
C GLN A 98 4.96 13.65 -2.64
N THR A 99 4.43 13.32 -3.82
CA THR A 99 3.70 14.27 -4.67
C THR A 99 2.35 14.65 -4.04
N VAL A 100 1.55 13.66 -3.64
CA VAL A 100 0.22 13.88 -3.03
C VAL A 100 0.29 14.64 -1.71
N MET A 101 1.31 14.35 -0.90
CA MET A 101 1.55 14.99 0.40
C MET A 101 2.30 16.32 0.28
N LYS A 102 2.79 16.67 -0.91
CA LYS A 102 3.69 17.83 -1.13
C LYS A 102 4.89 17.82 -0.20
N ASN A 103 5.41 16.63 0.10
CA ASN A 103 6.55 16.40 0.97
C ASN A 103 7.54 15.50 0.24
N ARG A 104 8.58 16.09 -0.35
CA ARG A 104 9.62 15.37 -1.10
C ARG A 104 10.82 14.97 -0.25
N VAL A 105 10.88 15.43 1.00
CA VAL A 105 12.02 15.18 1.90
C VAL A 105 11.83 13.84 2.60
N ASP A 106 10.64 13.61 3.15
CA ASP A 106 10.39 12.38 3.89
C ASP A 106 10.11 11.20 2.95
N PRO A 107 10.59 9.99 3.28
CA PRO A 107 10.15 8.77 2.63
C PRO A 107 8.63 8.66 2.68
N TYR A 108 8.04 8.25 1.56
CA TYR A 108 6.61 8.06 1.40
C TYR A 108 5.79 9.31 1.73
N GLY A 109 6.38 10.51 1.61
CA GLY A 109 5.74 11.77 1.96
C GLY A 109 5.33 11.86 3.44
N GLY A 110 6.03 11.15 4.32
CA GLY A 110 5.72 11.06 5.76
C GLY A 110 4.60 10.07 6.10
N LYS A 111 4.16 9.24 5.14
CA LYS A 111 3.16 8.19 5.39
C LYS A 111 3.76 6.95 6.00
N VAL A 112 2.99 6.32 6.90
CA VAL A 112 3.31 5.02 7.46
C VAL A 112 2.82 3.94 6.49
N LEU A 113 3.78 3.20 5.93
CA LEU A 113 3.56 2.08 5.04
C LEU A 113 3.99 0.77 5.73
N LEU A 114 3.05 -0.11 6.02
CA LEU A 114 3.30 -1.46 6.53
C LEU A 114 3.34 -2.42 5.35
N LEU A 115 4.49 -3.06 5.15
CA LEU A 115 4.70 -4.05 4.10
C LEU A 115 4.62 -5.45 4.67
N GLY A 116 3.76 -6.29 4.11
CA GLY A 116 3.70 -7.70 4.46
C GLY A 116 4.84 -8.47 3.82
N GLU A 117 5.76 -8.99 4.64
CA GLU A 117 6.79 -9.92 4.18
C GLU A 117 6.29 -11.36 4.26
N VAL A 118 6.47 -12.14 3.20
CA VAL A 118 6.67 -13.58 3.37
C VAL A 118 8.14 -13.74 3.72
N LEU A 119 8.46 -13.98 5.00
CA LEU A 119 9.77 -14.52 5.40
C LEU A 119 9.96 -15.87 4.71
N ARG A 120 10.42 -15.88 3.46
CA ARG A 120 11.11 -17.05 2.92
C ARG A 120 12.50 -17.00 3.51
N GLY A 121 12.71 -17.82 4.53
CA GLY A 121 14.04 -18.09 5.08
C GLY A 121 15.02 -18.33 3.93
N ARG A 122 16.03 -17.47 3.84
CA ARG A 122 17.26 -17.81 3.13
C ARG A 122 17.96 -18.87 3.97
N TYR A 123 17.65 -20.12 3.71
CA TYR A 123 18.61 -21.20 3.86
C TYR A 123 19.04 -21.63 2.46
N ASN A 124 20.37 -21.59 2.29
CA ASN A 124 21.19 -21.84 1.10
C ASN A 124 21.52 -20.59 0.29
#